data_AF-A0A2S2QY43-F1
#
_entry.id   AF-A0A2S2QY43-F1
#
_cell.length_a   1.000
_cell.length_b   1.000
_cell.length_c   1.000
_cell.angle_alpha   90.00
_cell.angle_beta   90.00
_cell.angle_gamma   90.00
#
_symmetry.space_group_name_H-M   'P 1'
#
loop_
_entity.id
_entity.type
_entity.pdbx_description
1 polymer ?
#
loop_
_entity_poly.entity_id
_entity_poly.type
_entity_poly.pdbx_seq_one_letter_code
_entity_poly.pdbx_strand_id
1 'polypeptide(L)'
;IKCEINNGSFNLNFYLFNNNVIKIKIFLYHFLKAMNGNVKFPNIDWRFNEFPNPAVYALYMTCAELMALPLSPASVANSILDVVMQRYTEIPSHEIHGWINSIGLIMSALPEPFWVTLQDRIMQMMQSPGLTNWQYAHTPFQLFNFDLAHGCMLDNRFIYMLALAHATWHHAGVGHIASIPLFAKEKLGPSVYSEEQFIFLCHLVAPFLSRYNLDKPSPSILDITVELFNALERMDKHVQTLRYMDPICDLLYHIKYMYVGNLMKSEVEGIVFRLRLPLQKKLRFITQLSLAEVEAMNQPSADPVVPISNGTNDSATPQNINTATIPQ
;
A
#
# COMPACT_ATOMS: atom_id res chain seq x y z
N ILE A 1 -32.48 -24.64 -3.99
CA ILE A 1 -31.56 -25.78 -3.78
C ILE A 1 -32.16 -26.63 -2.65
N LYS A 2 -32.61 -27.85 -2.95
CA LYS A 2 -33.20 -28.79 -1.99
C LYS A 2 -32.08 -29.74 -1.56
N CYS A 3 -31.66 -29.70 -0.29
CA CYS A 3 -30.69 -30.66 0.24
C CYS A 3 -31.39 -31.57 1.25
N GLU A 4 -31.36 -32.86 0.95
CA GLU A 4 -31.80 -33.94 1.82
C GLU A 4 -30.89 -34.04 3.05
N ILE A 5 -31.51 -34.31 4.20
CA ILE A 5 -30.87 -34.40 5.51
C ILE A 5 -30.52 -35.87 5.74
N ASN A 6 -29.23 -36.19 5.79
CA ASN A 6 -28.75 -37.46 6.32
C ASN A 6 -27.93 -37.22 7.60
N ASN A 7 -28.22 -38.07 8.59
CA ASN A 7 -27.83 -37.97 9.99
C ASN A 7 -26.30 -37.92 10.20
N GLY A 8 -25.85 -36.86 10.88
CA GLY A 8 -24.52 -36.72 11.45
C GLY A 8 -24.40 -35.32 12.04
N SER A 9 -24.04 -35.22 13.33
CA SER A 9 -24.01 -34.00 14.15
C SER A 9 -23.80 -32.70 13.35
N PHE A 10 -24.90 -32.02 13.02
CA PHE A 10 -24.86 -30.75 12.30
C PHE A 10 -24.33 -29.67 13.24
N ASN A 11 -23.19 -29.12 12.86
CA ASN A 11 -22.56 -28.01 13.56
C ASN A 11 -23.48 -26.79 13.41
N LEU A 12 -24.31 -26.49 14.41
CA LEU A 12 -25.30 -25.40 14.39
C LEU A 12 -24.63 -24.06 14.05
N ASN A 13 -23.38 -23.88 14.46
CA ASN A 13 -22.53 -22.73 14.10
C ASN A 13 -22.26 -22.63 12.60
N PHE A 14 -22.05 -23.75 11.90
CA PHE A 14 -21.86 -23.76 10.45
C PHE A 14 -23.15 -23.40 9.70
N TYR A 15 -24.31 -23.87 10.17
CA TYR A 15 -25.61 -23.51 9.60
C TYR A 15 -25.98 -22.05 9.83
N LEU A 16 -25.77 -21.53 11.04
CA LEU A 16 -26.00 -20.13 11.38
C LEU A 16 -25.02 -19.20 10.64
N PHE A 17 -23.75 -19.59 10.54
CA PHE A 17 -22.73 -18.85 9.77
C PHE A 17 -23.08 -18.78 8.29
N ASN A 18 -23.45 -19.90 7.66
CA ASN A 18 -23.92 -19.91 6.26
C ASN A 18 -25.16 -19.03 6.08
N ASN A 19 -26.11 -19.08 7.00
CA ASN A 19 -27.30 -18.22 6.95
C ASN A 19 -26.96 -16.72 7.04
N ASN A 20 -25.99 -16.35 7.89
CA ASN A 20 -25.60 -14.94 8.03
C ASN A 20 -24.83 -14.43 6.80
N VAL A 21 -23.96 -15.23 6.20
CA VAL A 21 -23.29 -14.87 4.93
C VAL A 21 -24.31 -14.70 3.80
N ILE A 22 -25.32 -15.58 3.72
CA ILE A 22 -26.42 -15.45 2.76
C ILE A 22 -27.21 -14.16 3.01
N LYS A 23 -27.54 -13.82 4.27
CA LYS A 23 -28.22 -12.58 4.61
C LYS A 23 -27.43 -11.34 4.21
N ILE A 24 -26.13 -11.29 4.51
CA ILE A 24 -25.25 -10.17 4.13
C ILE A 24 -25.24 -9.99 2.61
N LYS A 25 -25.16 -11.10 1.84
CA LYS A 25 -25.25 -11.03 0.38
C LYS A 25 -26.58 -10.46 -0.11
N ILE A 26 -27.70 -10.86 0.51
CA ILE A 26 -29.04 -10.34 0.17
C ILE A 26 -29.11 -8.83 0.45
N PHE A 27 -28.61 -8.37 1.59
CA PHE A 27 -28.57 -6.95 1.94
C PHE A 27 -27.76 -6.14 0.92
N LEU A 28 -26.55 -6.61 0.60
CA LEU A 28 -25.70 -5.97 -0.41
C LEU A 28 -26.36 -5.93 -1.79
N TYR A 29 -27.03 -7.01 -2.19
CA TYR A 29 -27.74 -7.08 -3.47
C TYR A 29 -28.92 -6.10 -3.54
N HIS A 30 -29.71 -6.00 -2.46
CA HIS A 30 -30.80 -5.03 -2.37
C HIS A 30 -30.30 -3.60 -2.43
N PHE A 31 -29.20 -3.29 -1.72
CA PHE A 31 -28.57 -1.99 -1.79
C PHE A 31 -28.07 -1.65 -3.20
N LEU A 32 -27.36 -2.58 -3.86
CA LEU A 32 -26.90 -2.40 -5.24
C LEU A 32 -28.06 -2.11 -6.20
N LYS A 33 -29.15 -2.88 -6.09
CA LYS A 33 -30.35 -2.63 -6.90
C LYS A 33 -30.97 -1.26 -6.63
N ALA A 34 -30.97 -0.81 -5.37
CA ALA A 34 -31.49 0.50 -5.01
C ALA A 34 -30.65 1.62 -5.62
N MET A 35 -29.32 1.48 -5.61
CA MET A 35 -28.43 2.45 -6.26
C MET A 35 -28.62 2.52 -7.78
N ASN A 36 -28.87 1.38 -8.42
CA ASN A 36 -29.12 1.31 -9.86
C ASN A 36 -30.54 1.79 -10.26
N GLY A 37 -31.35 2.25 -9.30
CA GLY A 37 -32.74 2.68 -9.56
C GLY A 37 -33.71 1.53 -9.86
N ASN A 38 -33.29 0.29 -9.65
CA ASN A 38 -34.04 -0.91 -9.99
C ASN A 38 -34.98 -1.37 -8.85
N VAL A 39 -34.91 -0.73 -7.67
CA VAL A 39 -35.83 -1.00 -6.56
C VAL A 39 -37.00 -0.01 -6.62
N LYS A 40 -38.21 -0.56 -6.76
CA LYS A 40 -39.44 0.18 -6.51
C LYS A 40 -39.68 0.20 -5.02
N PHE A 41 -39.23 1.25 -4.35
CA PHE A 41 -39.73 1.56 -3.01
C PHE A 41 -41.24 1.85 -3.11
N PRO A 42 -42.04 1.54 -2.08
CA PRO A 42 -43.44 2.00 -2.04
C PRO A 42 -43.47 3.52 -2.25
N ASN A 43 -44.62 4.09 -2.67
CA ASN A 43 -44.77 5.54 -2.96
C ASN A 43 -44.46 6.39 -1.72
N ILE A 44 -43.17 6.63 -1.49
CA ILE A 44 -42.62 7.41 -0.39
C ILE A 44 -42.32 8.79 -0.95
N ASP A 45 -42.91 9.81 -0.34
CA ASP A 45 -42.53 11.20 -0.59
C ASP A 45 -41.30 11.55 0.25
N TRP A 46 -40.12 11.48 -0.36
CA TRP A 46 -38.83 11.70 0.30
C TRP A 46 -38.68 13.07 0.95
N ARG A 47 -39.50 14.07 0.57
CA ARG A 47 -39.47 15.41 1.16
C ARG A 47 -39.87 15.41 2.64
N PHE A 48 -40.67 14.43 3.06
CA PHE A 48 -41.18 14.30 4.42
C PHE A 48 -40.55 13.13 5.18
N ASN A 49 -39.47 12.57 4.64
CA ASN A 49 -38.73 11.48 5.27
C ASN A 49 -37.39 11.96 5.82
N GLU A 50 -36.85 11.22 6.77
CA GLU A 50 -35.51 11.46 7.31
C GLU A 50 -34.43 11.41 6.23
N PHE A 51 -34.60 10.54 5.23
CA PHE A 51 -33.65 10.36 4.15
C PHE A 51 -34.11 11.09 2.87
N PRO A 52 -33.20 11.78 2.17
CA PRO A 52 -33.56 12.63 1.04
C PRO A 52 -33.85 11.85 -0.25
N ASN A 53 -33.42 10.59 -0.34
CA ASN A 53 -33.60 9.76 -1.54
C ASN A 53 -33.49 8.26 -1.21
N PRO A 54 -33.91 7.38 -2.14
CA PRO A 54 -33.92 5.94 -1.89
C PRO A 54 -32.54 5.31 -1.69
N ALA A 55 -31.49 5.83 -2.33
CA ALA A 55 -30.14 5.27 -2.20
C ALA A 55 -29.57 5.51 -0.81
N VAL A 56 -29.75 6.73 -0.27
CA VAL A 56 -29.32 7.09 1.09
C VAL A 56 -30.13 6.30 2.13
N TYR A 57 -31.44 6.15 1.93
CA TYR A 57 -32.28 5.27 2.76
C TYR A 57 -31.76 3.84 2.78
N ALA A 58 -31.53 3.25 1.60
CA ALA A 58 -31.06 1.87 1.48
C ALA A 58 -29.68 1.67 2.12
N LEU A 59 -28.77 2.64 1.98
CA LEU A 59 -27.46 2.60 2.62
C LEU A 59 -27.57 2.52 4.14
N TYR A 60 -28.26 3.47 4.76
CA TYR A 60 -28.33 3.54 6.22
C TYR A 60 -29.14 2.41 6.84
N MET A 61 -30.23 1.98 6.18
CA MET A 61 -30.97 0.79 6.63
C MET A 61 -30.11 -0.47 6.54
N THR A 62 -29.35 -0.65 5.46
CA THR A 62 -28.41 -1.77 5.32
C THR A 62 -27.36 -1.73 6.44
N CYS A 63 -26.77 -0.57 6.73
CA CYS A 63 -25.82 -0.43 7.83
C CYS A 63 -26.44 -0.76 9.20
N ALA A 64 -27.67 -0.30 9.46
CA ALA A 64 -28.38 -0.61 10.70
C ALA A 64 -28.66 -2.11 10.85
N GLU A 65 -29.10 -2.78 9.77
CA GLU A 65 -29.33 -4.23 9.75
C GLU A 65 -28.03 -5.01 9.98
N LEU A 66 -26.92 -4.59 9.35
CA LEU A 66 -25.60 -5.21 9.51
C LEU A 66 -25.09 -5.08 10.96
N MET A 67 -25.27 -3.91 11.59
CA MET A 67 -24.90 -3.67 12.98
C MET A 67 -25.80 -4.42 13.98
N ALA A 68 -27.03 -4.75 13.59
CA ALA A 68 -27.97 -5.51 14.41
C ALA A 68 -27.72 -7.03 14.37
N LEU A 69 -26.84 -7.52 13.49
CA LEU A 69 -26.48 -8.94 13.45
C LEU A 69 -25.79 -9.35 14.76
N PRO A 70 -26.08 -10.56 15.28
CA PRO A 70 -25.44 -11.09 16.49
C PRO A 70 -24.03 -11.63 16.17
N LEU A 71 -23.21 -10.84 15.49
CA LEU A 71 -21.87 -11.17 15.03
C LEU A 71 -20.91 -10.05 15.43
N SER A 72 -19.62 -10.38 15.55
CA SER A 72 -18.61 -9.34 15.76
C SER A 72 -18.51 -8.43 14.52
N PRO A 73 -18.17 -7.13 14.69
CA PRO A 73 -17.94 -6.22 13.58
C PRO A 73 -16.95 -6.78 12.55
N ALA A 74 -15.87 -7.40 13.02
CA ALA A 74 -14.87 -8.03 12.16
C ALA A 74 -15.46 -9.19 11.34
N SER A 75 -16.29 -10.05 11.94
CA SER A 75 -16.93 -11.15 11.22
C SER A 75 -17.88 -10.65 10.11
N VAL A 76 -18.64 -9.59 10.39
CA VAL A 76 -19.53 -8.97 9.42
C VAL A 76 -18.73 -8.31 8.30
N ALA A 77 -17.73 -7.50 8.63
CA ALA A 77 -16.85 -6.85 7.65
C ALA A 77 -16.12 -7.85 6.75
N ASN A 78 -15.57 -8.93 7.33
CA ASN A 78 -14.97 -10.03 6.56
C ASN A 78 -15.97 -10.62 5.55
N SER A 79 -17.20 -10.91 6.01
CA SER A 79 -18.25 -11.46 5.16
C SER A 79 -18.67 -10.51 4.03
N ILE A 80 -18.67 -9.19 4.29
CA ILE A 80 -18.94 -8.17 3.26
C ILE A 80 -17.84 -8.18 2.20
N LEU A 81 -16.56 -8.12 2.61
CA LEU A 81 -15.41 -8.10 1.70
C LEU A 81 -15.31 -9.41 0.90
N ASP A 82 -15.67 -10.53 1.52
CA ASP A 82 -15.69 -11.86 0.91
C ASP A 82 -16.70 -12.01 -0.23
N VAL A 83 -17.71 -11.14 -0.32
CA VAL A 83 -18.67 -11.17 -1.43
C VAL A 83 -18.00 -10.94 -2.79
N VAL A 84 -16.93 -10.15 -2.85
CA VAL A 84 -16.14 -9.94 -4.08
C VAL A 84 -14.85 -10.74 -4.07
N MET A 85 -14.20 -10.86 -2.90
CA MET A 85 -12.90 -11.53 -2.79
C MET A 85 -12.97 -13.04 -2.98
N GLN A 86 -14.07 -13.66 -2.55
CA GLN A 86 -14.27 -15.08 -2.70
C GLN A 86 -15.23 -15.30 -3.87
N ARG A 87 -14.90 -16.22 -4.78
CA ARG A 87 -15.73 -16.58 -5.96
C ARG A 87 -17.06 -17.27 -5.58
N TYR A 88 -17.58 -17.06 -4.37
CA TYR A 88 -18.81 -17.66 -3.83
C TYR A 88 -20.10 -17.02 -4.38
N THR A 89 -19.99 -16.10 -5.33
CA THR A 89 -21.11 -15.39 -5.96
C THR A 89 -20.82 -15.31 -7.45
N GLU A 90 -21.76 -15.75 -8.26
CA GLU A 90 -21.77 -15.51 -9.71
C GLU A 90 -22.10 -14.03 -9.96
N ILE A 91 -21.26 -13.12 -9.46
CA ILE A 91 -21.38 -11.70 -9.81
C ILE A 91 -21.10 -11.61 -11.31
N PRO A 92 -22.05 -11.12 -12.13
CA PRO A 92 -21.80 -10.91 -13.54
C PRO A 92 -20.61 -9.96 -13.70
N SER A 93 -19.64 -10.30 -14.55
CA SER A 93 -18.42 -9.50 -14.73
C SER A 93 -18.69 -8.02 -15.01
N HIS A 94 -19.76 -7.69 -15.75
CA HIS A 94 -20.14 -6.31 -16.04
C HIS A 94 -20.68 -5.52 -14.83
N GLU A 95 -21.11 -6.19 -13.76
CA GLU A 95 -21.63 -5.55 -12.56
C GLU A 95 -20.57 -5.38 -11.46
N ILE A 96 -19.37 -5.95 -11.62
CA ILE A 96 -18.36 -6.06 -10.55
C ILE A 96 -17.99 -4.71 -9.93
N HIS A 97 -17.88 -3.66 -10.74
CA HIS A 97 -17.60 -2.31 -10.25
C HIS A 97 -18.75 -1.75 -9.41
N GLY A 98 -20.01 -2.06 -9.74
CA GLY A 98 -21.17 -1.70 -8.93
C GLY A 98 -21.11 -2.34 -7.55
N TRP A 99 -20.77 -3.63 -7.48
CA TRP A 99 -20.60 -4.35 -6.22
C TRP A 99 -19.47 -3.76 -5.37
N ILE A 100 -18.30 -3.52 -5.97
CA ILE A 100 -17.14 -2.91 -5.28
C ILE A 100 -17.51 -1.53 -4.75
N ASN A 101 -18.19 -0.70 -5.55
CA ASN A 101 -18.65 0.63 -5.14
C ASN A 101 -19.64 0.56 -3.98
N SER A 102 -20.62 -0.34 -4.05
CA SER A 102 -21.60 -0.55 -2.99
C SER A 102 -20.95 -1.02 -1.68
N ILE A 103 -20.01 -1.96 -1.74
CA ILE A 103 -19.23 -2.38 -0.57
C ILE A 103 -18.41 -1.21 -0.03
N GLY A 104 -17.78 -0.41 -0.91
CA GLY A 104 -17.05 0.80 -0.54
C GLY A 104 -17.89 1.77 0.30
N LEU A 105 -19.09 2.11 -0.18
CA LEU A 105 -20.05 2.96 0.52
C LEU A 105 -20.43 2.39 1.89
N ILE A 106 -20.82 1.12 1.95
CA ILE A 106 -21.23 0.48 3.22
C ILE A 106 -20.07 0.45 4.21
N MET A 107 -18.89 -0.01 3.78
CA MET A 107 -17.69 -0.06 4.63
C MET A 107 -17.28 1.32 5.15
N SER A 108 -17.45 2.38 4.34
CA SER A 108 -17.19 3.76 4.78
C SER A 108 -18.24 4.34 5.73
N ALA A 109 -19.49 3.86 5.67
CA ALA A 109 -20.60 4.32 6.49
C ALA A 109 -20.70 3.57 7.83
N LEU A 110 -20.07 2.39 7.93
CA LEU A 110 -20.00 1.61 9.17
C LEU A 110 -18.95 2.18 10.15
N PRO A 111 -19.11 1.96 11.47
CA PRO A 111 -18.15 2.39 12.48
C PRO A 111 -16.75 1.78 12.33
N GLU A 112 -15.78 2.37 13.03
CA GLU A 112 -14.35 1.96 13.03
C GLU A 112 -14.08 0.46 13.16
N PRO A 113 -14.71 -0.29 14.09
CA PRO A 113 -14.49 -1.72 14.20
C PRO A 113 -14.75 -2.53 12.92
N PHE A 114 -15.54 -2.01 11.98
CA PHE A 114 -15.79 -2.66 10.70
C PHE A 114 -14.67 -2.36 9.70
N TRP A 115 -14.36 -1.08 9.45
CA TRP A 115 -13.38 -0.72 8.42
C TRP A 115 -11.92 -0.99 8.81
N VAL A 116 -11.59 -1.12 10.11
CA VAL A 116 -10.26 -1.63 10.53
C VAL A 116 -10.02 -3.05 9.99
N THR A 117 -11.07 -3.85 9.79
CA THR A 117 -10.95 -5.19 9.20
C THR A 117 -10.42 -5.15 7.76
N LEU A 118 -10.72 -4.10 7.00
CA LEU A 118 -10.13 -3.89 5.68
C LEU A 118 -8.62 -3.67 5.79
N GLN A 119 -8.17 -2.87 6.76
CA GLN A 119 -6.75 -2.64 7.02
C GLN A 119 -6.03 -3.96 7.38
N ASP A 120 -6.65 -4.79 8.22
CA ASP A 120 -6.12 -6.10 8.57
C ASP A 120 -6.00 -7.02 7.35
N ARG A 121 -6.98 -7.00 6.44
CA ARG A 121 -6.91 -7.77 5.18
C ARG A 121 -5.85 -7.26 4.21
N ILE A 122 -5.67 -5.94 4.12
CA ILE A 122 -4.57 -5.37 3.34
C ILE A 122 -3.24 -5.86 3.92
N MET A 123 -3.08 -5.88 5.24
CA MET A 123 -1.87 -6.41 5.89
C MET A 123 -1.67 -7.90 5.63
N GLN A 124 -2.72 -8.71 5.68
CA GLN A 124 -2.65 -10.12 5.31
C GLN A 124 -2.22 -10.30 3.85
N MET A 125 -2.68 -9.43 2.94
CA MET A 125 -2.25 -9.43 1.54
C MET A 125 -0.77 -9.08 1.42
N MET A 126 -0.32 -8.01 2.10
CA MET A 126 1.09 -7.59 2.15
C MET A 126 2.03 -8.70 2.63
N GLN A 127 1.59 -9.51 3.59
CA GLN A 127 2.36 -10.62 4.14
C GLN A 127 2.14 -11.95 3.39
N SER A 128 1.31 -11.95 2.35
CA SER A 128 1.01 -13.17 1.62
C SER A 128 2.25 -13.66 0.85
N PRO A 129 2.42 -15.00 0.69
CA PRO A 129 3.49 -15.56 -0.13
C PRO A 129 3.52 -14.98 -1.55
N GLY A 130 2.36 -14.59 -2.06
CA GLY A 130 2.22 -14.01 -3.38
C GLY A 130 2.89 -12.65 -3.55
N LEU A 131 3.06 -11.85 -2.48
CA LEU A 131 3.82 -10.59 -2.53
C LEU A 131 5.23 -10.74 -1.97
N THR A 132 5.45 -11.59 -0.96
CA THR A 132 6.78 -11.77 -0.36
C THR A 132 7.72 -12.59 -1.25
N ASN A 133 7.18 -13.52 -2.04
CA ASN A 133 7.93 -14.38 -2.95
C ASN A 133 7.17 -14.51 -4.27
N TRP A 134 7.44 -13.61 -5.21
CA TRP A 134 6.71 -13.55 -6.46
C TRP A 134 7.01 -14.75 -7.37
N GLN A 135 6.03 -15.65 -7.50
CA GLN A 135 6.11 -16.85 -8.34
C GLN A 135 5.19 -16.79 -9.57
N TYR A 136 4.55 -15.65 -9.81
CA TYR A 136 3.65 -15.50 -10.95
C TYR A 136 4.46 -15.21 -12.22
N ALA A 137 4.01 -15.80 -13.34
CA ALA A 137 4.58 -15.53 -14.66
C ALA A 137 4.37 -14.08 -15.12
N HIS A 138 3.29 -13.45 -14.65
CA HIS A 138 2.92 -12.08 -14.97
C HIS A 138 3.62 -11.10 -14.03
N THR A 139 3.86 -9.88 -14.52
CA THR A 139 4.44 -8.81 -13.69
C THR A 139 3.41 -8.27 -12.69
N PRO A 140 3.85 -7.62 -11.60
CA PRO A 140 2.95 -6.95 -10.66
C PRO A 140 2.04 -5.94 -11.35
N PHE A 141 2.57 -5.17 -12.31
CA PHE A 141 1.81 -4.20 -13.09
C PHE A 141 0.68 -4.84 -13.91
N GLN A 142 0.85 -6.09 -14.34
CA GLN A 142 -0.21 -6.83 -15.04
C GLN A 142 -1.27 -7.36 -14.06
N LEU A 143 -0.85 -7.93 -12.93
CA LEU A 143 -1.78 -8.49 -11.93
C LEU A 143 -2.48 -7.44 -11.09
N PHE A 144 -1.97 -6.21 -11.02
CA PHE A 144 -2.60 -5.07 -10.35
C PHE A 144 -3.39 -4.19 -11.34
N ASN A 145 -3.50 -4.59 -12.60
CA ASN A 145 -4.38 -3.93 -13.57
C ASN A 145 -5.74 -4.62 -13.57
N PHE A 146 -6.80 -3.87 -13.22
CA PHE A 146 -8.15 -4.44 -13.08
C PHE A 146 -8.67 -5.02 -14.39
N ASP A 147 -8.60 -4.25 -15.48
CA ASP A 147 -9.14 -4.66 -16.78
C ASP A 147 -8.42 -5.91 -17.30
N LEU A 148 -7.10 -5.96 -17.15
CA LEU A 148 -6.31 -7.11 -17.57
C LEU A 148 -6.56 -8.34 -16.69
N ALA A 149 -6.43 -8.19 -15.36
CA ALA A 149 -6.53 -9.33 -14.46
C ALA A 149 -7.96 -9.89 -14.40
N HIS A 150 -8.98 -9.02 -14.36
CA HIS A 150 -10.37 -9.44 -14.39
C HIS A 150 -10.77 -9.96 -15.77
N GLY A 151 -10.45 -9.23 -16.84
CA GLY A 151 -10.83 -9.59 -18.22
C GLY A 151 -10.18 -10.88 -18.72
N CYS A 152 -8.93 -11.15 -18.34
CA CYS A 152 -8.22 -12.37 -18.69
C CYS A 152 -8.35 -13.49 -17.63
N MET A 153 -9.20 -13.31 -16.61
CA MET A 153 -9.44 -14.28 -15.53
C MET A 153 -8.16 -14.74 -14.80
N LEU A 154 -7.19 -13.83 -14.63
CA LEU A 154 -5.96 -14.08 -13.88
C LEU A 154 -6.24 -14.16 -12.37
N ASP A 155 -5.20 -14.40 -11.56
CA ASP A 155 -5.34 -14.26 -10.10
C ASP A 155 -5.71 -12.81 -9.76
N ASN A 156 -6.93 -12.63 -9.28
CA ASN A 156 -7.56 -11.34 -9.07
C ASN A 156 -7.59 -10.92 -7.59
N ARG A 157 -6.96 -11.68 -6.68
CA ARG A 157 -6.98 -11.37 -5.25
C ARG A 157 -6.32 -10.03 -4.93
N PHE A 158 -5.21 -9.71 -5.59
CA PHE A 158 -4.51 -8.44 -5.38
C PHE A 158 -5.36 -7.26 -5.85
N ILE A 159 -5.89 -7.36 -7.07
CA ILE A 159 -6.63 -6.26 -7.68
C ILE A 159 -7.99 -6.03 -7.05
N TYR A 160 -8.67 -7.08 -6.59
CA TYR A 160 -9.90 -6.92 -5.82
C TYR A 160 -9.64 -6.31 -4.45
N MET A 161 -8.52 -6.64 -3.80
CA MET A 161 -8.14 -5.99 -2.54
C MET A 161 -7.84 -4.50 -2.76
N LEU A 162 -7.09 -4.16 -3.81
CA LEU A 162 -6.83 -2.77 -4.21
C LEU A 162 -8.16 -2.04 -4.52
N ALA A 163 -9.03 -2.63 -5.32
CA ALA A 163 -10.29 -2.02 -5.72
C ALA A 163 -11.25 -1.81 -4.53
N LEU A 164 -11.33 -2.76 -3.61
CA LEU A 164 -12.10 -2.62 -2.36
C LEU A 164 -11.51 -1.51 -1.48
N ALA A 165 -10.19 -1.46 -1.32
CA ALA A 165 -9.54 -0.40 -0.57
C ALA A 165 -9.78 0.98 -1.18
N HIS A 166 -9.60 1.12 -2.49
CA HIS A 166 -9.85 2.35 -3.23
C HIS A 166 -11.31 2.79 -3.14
N ALA A 167 -12.26 1.87 -3.30
CA ALA A 167 -13.69 2.19 -3.19
C ALA A 167 -14.07 2.62 -1.77
N THR A 168 -13.61 1.90 -0.74
CA THR A 168 -13.88 2.27 0.66
C THR A 168 -13.25 3.62 1.00
N TRP A 169 -12.00 3.85 0.61
CA TRP A 169 -11.35 5.13 0.88
C TRP A 169 -11.95 6.27 0.08
N HIS A 170 -12.37 6.05 -1.17
CA HIS A 170 -13.05 7.07 -1.98
C HIS A 170 -14.27 7.65 -1.24
N HIS A 171 -15.04 6.81 -0.56
CA HIS A 171 -16.24 7.19 0.19
C HIS A 171 -16.00 7.53 1.66
N ALA A 172 -14.79 7.28 2.18
CA ALA A 172 -14.47 7.48 3.59
C ALA A 172 -14.65 8.94 4.05
N GLY A 173 -15.12 9.16 5.27
CA GLY A 173 -15.14 10.50 5.89
C GLY A 173 -13.76 10.99 6.34
N VAL A 174 -13.70 12.23 6.83
CA VAL A 174 -12.44 12.88 7.28
C VAL A 174 -11.72 12.05 8.35
N GLY A 175 -12.43 11.50 9.32
CA GLY A 175 -11.83 10.69 10.40
C GLY A 175 -11.15 9.42 9.88
N HIS A 176 -11.81 8.66 9.01
CA HIS A 176 -11.24 7.45 8.43
C HIS A 176 -10.02 7.80 7.55
N ILE A 177 -10.08 8.86 6.75
CA ILE A 177 -8.93 9.33 5.95
C ILE A 177 -7.75 9.80 6.78
N ALA A 178 -7.99 10.43 7.93
CA ALA A 178 -6.92 10.84 8.84
C ALA A 178 -6.15 9.65 9.43
N SER A 179 -6.73 8.44 9.45
CA SER A 179 -6.06 7.23 9.95
C SER A 179 -5.08 6.59 8.96
N ILE A 180 -5.23 6.84 7.66
CA ILE A 180 -4.45 6.16 6.60
C ILE A 180 -2.95 6.47 6.67
N PRO A 181 -2.49 7.72 6.88
CA PRO A 181 -1.06 8.00 6.99
C PRO A 181 -0.40 7.23 8.14
N LEU A 182 -1.08 7.16 9.29
CA LEU A 182 -0.60 6.40 10.44
C LEU A 182 -0.56 4.90 10.14
N PHE A 183 -1.60 4.37 9.52
CA PHE A 183 -1.63 2.97 9.07
C PHE A 183 -0.49 2.65 8.08
N ALA A 184 -0.21 3.55 7.15
CA ALA A 184 0.89 3.41 6.20
C ALA A 184 2.24 3.37 6.92
N LYS A 185 2.47 4.29 7.85
CA LYS A 185 3.71 4.43 8.62
C LYS A 185 3.95 3.29 9.61
N GLU A 186 2.93 2.90 10.37
CA GLU A 186 3.10 1.95 11.49
C GLU A 186 2.95 0.49 11.06
N LYS A 187 2.18 0.21 10.00
CA LYS A 187 1.89 -1.17 9.59
C LYS A 187 2.41 -1.49 8.18
N LEU A 188 1.98 -0.73 7.16
CA LEU A 188 2.26 -1.10 5.77
C LEU A 188 3.75 -0.97 5.42
N GLY A 189 4.33 0.21 5.60
CA GLY A 189 5.72 0.49 5.26
C GLY A 189 6.70 -0.48 5.93
N PRO A 190 6.62 -0.73 7.26
CA PRO A 190 7.44 -1.70 7.96
C PRO A 190 7.37 -3.13 7.41
N SER A 191 6.31 -3.50 6.70
CA SER A 191 6.15 -4.84 6.12
C SER A 191 6.80 -5.03 4.75
N VAL A 192 7.38 -3.97 4.16
CA VAL A 192 7.94 -3.99 2.80
C VAL A 192 9.38 -4.49 2.78
N TYR A 193 9.60 -5.65 2.17
CA TYR A 193 10.91 -6.28 1.97
C TYR A 193 11.16 -6.76 0.54
N SER A 194 10.17 -6.68 -0.34
CA SER A 194 10.23 -7.09 -1.76
C SER A 194 9.72 -5.97 -2.67
N GLU A 195 10.08 -6.05 -3.97
CA GLU A 195 9.60 -5.10 -4.98
C GLU A 195 8.10 -5.12 -5.13
N GLU A 196 7.49 -6.28 -5.03
CA GLU A 196 6.06 -6.47 -5.24
C GLU A 196 5.23 -5.91 -4.10
N GLN A 197 5.70 -6.05 -2.86
CA GLN A 197 5.10 -5.37 -1.71
C GLN A 197 5.19 -3.84 -1.86
N PHE A 198 6.34 -3.32 -2.31
CA PHE A 198 6.51 -1.88 -2.51
C PHE A 198 5.58 -1.38 -3.62
N ILE A 199 5.52 -2.07 -4.76
CA ILE A 199 4.62 -1.73 -5.86
C ILE A 199 3.16 -1.81 -5.42
N PHE A 200 2.77 -2.82 -4.64
CA PHE A 200 1.41 -2.94 -4.11
C PHE A 200 1.08 -1.77 -3.17
N LEU A 201 2.00 -1.40 -2.27
CA LEU A 201 1.86 -0.22 -1.40
C LEU A 201 1.65 1.05 -2.24
N CYS A 202 2.44 1.24 -3.30
CA CYS A 202 2.29 2.36 -4.22
C CYS A 202 0.92 2.38 -4.89
N HIS A 203 0.45 1.25 -5.44
CA HIS A 203 -0.88 1.17 -6.05
C HIS A 203 -2.00 1.43 -5.04
N LEU A 204 -1.78 1.07 -3.77
CA LEU A 204 -2.74 1.31 -2.71
C LEU A 204 -2.85 2.79 -2.37
N VAL A 205 -1.73 3.48 -2.07
CA VAL A 205 -1.76 4.84 -1.50
C VAL A 205 -1.67 5.97 -2.52
N ALA A 206 -0.98 5.77 -3.65
CA ALA A 206 -0.71 6.86 -4.60
C ALA A 206 -1.97 7.47 -5.25
N PRO A 207 -2.98 6.69 -5.67
CA PRO A 207 -4.23 7.25 -6.19
C PRO A 207 -4.95 8.16 -5.21
N PHE A 208 -4.66 8.00 -3.91
CA PHE A 208 -5.33 8.67 -2.82
C PHE A 208 -4.67 9.99 -2.39
N LEU A 209 -3.46 10.29 -2.88
CA LEU A 209 -2.72 11.50 -2.53
C LEU A 209 -3.44 12.79 -2.92
N SER A 210 -4.17 12.77 -4.05
CA SER A 210 -4.97 13.90 -4.53
C SER A 210 -6.01 14.37 -3.51
N ARG A 211 -6.56 13.45 -2.72
CA ARG A 211 -7.59 13.76 -1.73
C ARG A 211 -7.07 14.56 -0.54
N TYR A 212 -5.77 14.46 -0.26
CA TYR A 212 -5.11 15.28 0.75
C TYR A 212 -4.61 16.64 0.19
N ASN A 213 -4.70 16.84 -1.13
CA ASN A 213 -4.14 17.98 -1.85
C ASN A 213 -5.20 18.96 -2.37
N LEU A 214 -6.41 18.95 -1.79
CA LEU A 214 -7.55 19.70 -2.32
C LEU A 214 -7.39 21.23 -2.21
N ASP A 215 -6.67 21.74 -1.20
CA ASP A 215 -6.48 23.19 -1.02
C ASP A 215 -5.03 23.61 -0.71
N LYS A 216 -4.28 22.80 0.06
CA LYS A 216 -2.86 22.99 0.40
C LYS A 216 -2.20 21.64 0.63
N PRO A 217 -0.85 21.52 0.50
CA PRO A 217 -0.15 20.30 0.88
C PRO A 217 -0.45 19.97 2.35
N SER A 218 -1.22 18.91 2.59
CA SER A 218 -1.47 18.41 3.93
C SER A 218 -0.20 17.75 4.48
N PRO A 219 0.12 17.90 5.79
CA PRO A 219 1.16 17.11 6.45
C PRO A 219 1.03 15.61 6.17
N SER A 220 -0.19 15.11 6.01
CA SER A 220 -0.47 13.73 5.66
C SER A 220 0.14 13.27 4.33
N ILE A 221 0.22 14.14 3.31
CA ILE A 221 0.87 13.80 2.03
C ILE A 221 2.37 13.63 2.25
N LEU A 222 2.96 14.55 3.00
CA LEU A 222 4.38 14.50 3.32
C LEU A 222 4.69 13.24 4.12
N ASP A 223 3.89 12.92 5.14
CA ASP A 223 4.05 11.71 5.95
C ASP A 223 3.99 10.43 5.10
N ILE A 224 3.00 10.31 4.22
CA ILE A 224 2.88 9.17 3.30
C ILE A 224 4.09 9.12 2.36
N THR A 225 4.51 10.27 1.83
CA THR A 225 5.63 10.33 0.89
C THR A 225 6.94 9.92 1.55
N VAL A 226 7.23 10.45 2.74
CA VAL A 226 8.40 10.06 3.53
C VAL A 226 8.36 8.57 3.86
N GLU A 227 7.19 8.01 4.19
CA GLU A 227 7.06 6.56 4.39
C GLU A 227 7.33 5.76 3.13
N LEU A 228 6.90 6.22 1.95
CA LEU A 228 7.27 5.56 0.68
C LEU A 228 8.79 5.55 0.48
N PHE A 229 9.51 6.62 0.82
CA PHE A 229 10.98 6.61 0.78
C PHE A 229 11.59 5.66 1.81
N ASN A 230 11.07 5.61 3.05
CA ASN A 230 11.53 4.67 4.07
C ASN A 230 11.29 3.20 3.65
N ALA A 231 10.13 2.91 3.07
CA ALA A 231 9.80 1.59 2.54
C ALA A 231 10.70 1.21 1.33
N LEU A 232 11.00 2.18 0.45
CA LEU A 232 11.96 1.99 -0.64
C LEU A 232 13.35 1.63 -0.08
N GLU A 233 13.85 2.37 0.93
CA GLU A 233 15.15 2.08 1.56
C GLU A 233 15.17 0.68 2.21
N ARG A 234 14.08 0.32 2.89
CA ARG A 234 13.95 -1.00 3.55
C ARG A 234 13.99 -2.13 2.53
N MET A 235 13.21 -2.01 1.47
CA MET A 235 13.22 -2.95 0.34
C MET A 235 14.61 -3.00 -0.31
N ASP A 236 15.19 -1.84 -0.61
CA ASP A 236 16.47 -1.70 -1.30
C ASP A 236 17.61 -2.44 -0.58
N LYS A 237 17.61 -2.41 0.75
CA LYS A 237 18.59 -3.12 1.57
C LYS A 237 18.36 -4.64 1.64
N HIS A 238 17.13 -5.09 1.39
CA HIS A 238 16.77 -6.50 1.50
C HIS A 238 16.94 -7.26 0.18
N VAL A 239 16.62 -6.62 -0.95
CA VAL A 239 16.67 -7.26 -2.28
C VAL A 239 18.06 -7.16 -2.89
N GLN A 240 18.52 -8.22 -3.55
CA GLN A 240 19.83 -8.19 -4.23
C GLN A 240 19.79 -7.33 -5.50
N THR A 241 18.71 -7.43 -6.27
CA THR A 241 18.52 -6.73 -7.55
C THR A 241 17.15 -6.08 -7.60
N LEU A 242 17.06 -4.89 -8.21
CA LEU A 242 15.80 -4.20 -8.49
C LEU A 242 15.44 -4.30 -9.96
N ARG A 243 14.31 -4.93 -10.27
CA ARG A 243 13.76 -5.11 -11.62
C ARG A 243 12.90 -3.94 -12.07
N TYR A 244 12.26 -3.24 -11.15
CA TYR A 244 11.24 -2.23 -11.45
C TYR A 244 11.66 -0.82 -11.03
N MET A 245 12.97 -0.55 -11.09
CA MET A 245 13.57 0.71 -10.65
C MET A 245 13.00 1.93 -11.38
N ASP A 246 12.82 1.84 -12.70
CA ASP A 246 12.33 2.96 -13.52
C ASP A 246 10.88 3.37 -13.15
N PRO A 247 9.88 2.46 -13.18
CA PRO A 247 8.52 2.80 -12.74
C PRO A 247 8.45 3.35 -11.31
N ILE A 248 9.27 2.82 -10.40
CA ILE A 248 9.33 3.29 -9.01
C ILE A 248 9.82 4.75 -8.97
N CYS A 249 10.92 5.05 -9.65
CA CYS A 249 11.45 6.41 -9.70
C CYS A 249 10.48 7.38 -10.38
N ASP A 250 9.83 6.98 -11.48
CA ASP A 250 8.86 7.81 -12.20
C ASP A 250 7.69 8.19 -11.30
N LEU A 251 7.16 7.25 -10.52
CA LEU A 251 6.11 7.53 -9.56
C LEU A 251 6.56 8.51 -8.47
N LEU A 252 7.77 8.33 -7.91
CA LEU A 252 8.28 9.23 -6.87
C LEU A 252 8.50 10.65 -7.42
N TYR A 253 8.93 10.80 -8.67
CA TYR A 253 9.00 12.09 -9.34
C TYR A 253 7.61 12.68 -9.58
N HIS A 254 6.65 11.87 -10.01
CA HIS A 254 5.26 12.31 -10.13
C HIS A 254 4.75 12.85 -8.79
N ILE A 255 5.02 12.14 -7.69
CA ILE A 255 4.60 12.57 -6.35
C ILE A 255 5.27 13.89 -5.95
N LYS A 256 6.58 14.01 -6.20
CA LYS A 256 7.33 15.26 -6.00
C LYS A 256 6.67 16.42 -6.73
N TYR A 257 6.45 16.29 -8.04
CA TYR A 257 6.06 17.44 -8.86
C TYR A 257 4.57 17.77 -8.75
N MET A 258 3.70 16.78 -8.52
CA MET A 258 2.25 17.01 -8.48
C MET A 258 1.70 17.31 -7.09
N TYR A 259 2.32 16.78 -6.02
CA TYR A 259 1.73 16.87 -4.67
C TYR A 259 2.62 17.59 -3.66
N VAL A 260 3.90 17.21 -3.53
CA VAL A 260 4.71 17.61 -2.36
C VAL A 260 5.65 18.80 -2.62
N GLY A 261 6.15 18.92 -3.85
CA GLY A 261 7.17 19.89 -4.21
C GLY A 261 8.48 19.70 -3.43
N ASN A 262 9.02 20.80 -2.91
CA ASN A 262 10.29 20.81 -2.18
C ASN A 262 10.14 20.52 -0.68
N LEU A 263 8.93 20.36 -0.16
CA LEU A 263 8.66 20.17 1.27
C LEU A 263 9.31 18.90 1.82
N MET A 264 9.48 17.87 0.99
CA MET A 264 10.08 16.61 1.40
C MET A 264 11.61 16.59 1.39
N LYS A 265 12.28 17.62 0.86
CA LYS A 265 13.73 17.57 0.60
C LYS A 265 14.53 17.19 1.84
N SER A 266 14.34 17.90 2.96
CA SER A 266 15.09 17.66 4.20
C SER A 266 14.85 16.28 4.79
N GLU A 267 13.63 15.76 4.66
CA GLU A 267 13.22 14.48 5.23
C GLU A 267 13.76 13.30 4.41
N VAL A 268 13.76 13.41 3.07
CA VAL A 268 14.11 12.30 2.18
C VAL A 268 15.58 12.29 1.77
N GLU A 269 16.30 13.40 1.93
CA GLU A 269 17.71 13.52 1.54
C GLU A 269 18.59 12.46 2.21
N GLY A 270 18.48 12.33 3.53
CA GLY A 270 19.18 11.29 4.28
C GLY A 270 18.83 9.87 3.80
N ILE A 271 17.58 9.64 3.39
CA ILE A 271 17.11 8.34 2.90
C ILE A 271 17.75 8.04 1.54
N VAL A 272 17.69 8.99 0.59
CA VAL A 272 18.25 8.84 -0.76
C VAL A 272 19.73 8.50 -0.70
N PHE A 273 20.48 9.13 0.22
CA PHE A 273 21.91 8.83 0.42
C PHE A 273 22.22 7.40 0.85
N ARG A 274 21.27 6.71 1.48
CA ARG A 274 21.46 5.32 1.94
C ARG A 274 21.01 4.27 0.92
N LEU A 275 20.44 4.69 -0.21
CA LEU A 275 20.04 3.80 -1.29
C LEU A 275 21.26 3.34 -2.11
N ARG A 276 21.13 2.26 -2.86
CA ARG A 276 22.17 1.84 -3.82
C ARG A 276 22.45 2.91 -4.89
N LEU A 277 23.69 2.94 -5.39
CA LEU A 277 24.16 3.92 -6.38
C LEU A 277 23.24 4.10 -7.60
N PRO A 278 22.69 3.05 -8.24
CA PRO A 278 21.73 3.22 -9.33
C PRO A 278 20.48 4.05 -8.97
N LEU A 279 19.92 3.82 -7.78
CA LEU A 279 18.77 4.58 -7.28
C LEU A 279 19.17 6.03 -6.95
N GLN A 280 20.33 6.25 -6.32
CA GLN A 280 20.84 7.59 -6.06
C GLN A 280 20.95 8.40 -7.35
N LYS A 281 21.53 7.80 -8.42
CA LYS A 281 21.67 8.45 -9.72
C LYS A 281 20.33 8.79 -10.36
N LYS A 282 19.33 7.90 -10.26
CA LYS A 282 17.97 8.14 -10.80
C LYS A 282 17.20 9.18 -9.99
N LEU A 283 17.32 9.17 -8.66
CA LEU A 283 16.60 10.05 -7.75
C LEU A 283 17.35 11.37 -7.42
N ARG A 284 18.52 11.62 -8.03
CA ARG A 284 19.37 12.79 -7.74
C ARG A 284 18.64 14.13 -7.79
N PHE A 285 17.65 14.27 -8.67
CA PHE A 285 16.92 15.53 -8.83
C PHE A 285 15.82 15.71 -7.77
N ILE A 286 15.50 14.68 -7.00
CA ILE A 286 14.62 14.80 -5.84
C ILE A 286 15.28 15.68 -4.78
N THR A 287 16.56 15.42 -4.50
CA THR A 287 17.36 16.08 -3.46
C THR A 287 18.32 17.14 -4.02
N GLN A 288 18.41 17.26 -5.35
CA GLN A 288 19.33 18.18 -6.07
C GLN A 288 20.81 17.83 -5.89
N LEU A 289 21.14 16.54 -5.82
CA LEU A 289 22.52 16.08 -5.75
C LEU A 289 23.22 16.20 -7.10
N SER A 290 24.46 16.65 -7.08
CA SER A 290 25.34 16.59 -8.25
C SER A 290 25.82 15.15 -8.50
N LEU A 291 26.13 14.83 -9.76
CA LEU A 291 26.71 13.52 -10.10
C LEU A 291 28.03 13.26 -9.37
N ALA A 292 28.84 14.30 -9.19
CA ALA A 292 30.13 14.21 -8.52
C ALA A 292 29.96 13.85 -7.03
N GLU A 293 28.96 14.42 -6.34
CA GLU A 293 28.65 14.08 -4.94
C GLU A 293 28.19 12.62 -4.82
N VAL A 294 27.29 12.19 -5.71
CA VAL A 294 26.81 10.79 -5.74
C VAL A 294 27.96 9.80 -5.97
N GLU A 295 28.91 10.13 -6.84
CA GLU A 295 30.05 9.26 -7.13
C GLU A 295 31.11 9.29 -6.03
N ALA A 296 31.42 10.46 -5.46
CA ALA A 296 32.35 10.60 -4.35
C ALA A 296 31.90 9.84 -3.10
N MET A 297 30.59 9.83 -2.81
CA MET A 297 30.02 9.09 -1.67
C MET A 297 30.12 7.57 -1.78
N ASN A 298 30.27 7.04 -3.00
CA ASN A 298 30.32 5.61 -3.26
C ASN A 298 31.74 5.12 -3.63
N GLN A 299 32.77 5.98 -3.53
CA GLN A 299 34.15 5.53 -3.62
C GLN A 299 34.54 4.77 -2.34
N PRO A 300 35.16 3.58 -2.46
CA PRO A 300 35.74 2.92 -1.28
C PRO A 300 36.78 3.86 -0.68
N SER A 301 36.70 4.08 0.63
CA SER A 301 37.72 4.81 1.38
C SER A 301 39.08 4.24 1.01
N ALA A 302 39.91 5.04 0.33
CA ALA A 302 41.30 4.67 0.16
C ALA A 302 41.89 4.60 1.58
N ASP A 303 42.36 3.41 1.98
CA ASP A 303 43.15 3.28 3.20
C ASP A 303 44.26 4.34 3.17
N PRO A 304 44.53 5.07 4.26
CA PRO A 304 45.64 5.99 4.30
C PRO A 304 46.91 5.17 4.12
N VAL A 305 47.54 5.28 2.95
CA VAL A 305 48.91 4.83 2.72
C VAL A 305 49.79 5.61 3.69
N VAL A 306 50.11 4.98 4.83
CA VAL A 306 51.15 5.45 5.74
C VAL A 306 52.45 5.47 4.92
N PRO A 307 53.12 6.63 4.76
CA PRO A 307 54.45 6.63 4.18
C PRO A 307 55.36 5.94 5.19
N ILE A 308 55.81 4.73 4.87
CA ILE A 308 56.88 4.06 5.62
C ILE A 308 58.16 4.86 5.36
N SER A 309 58.49 5.78 6.26
CA SER A 309 59.82 6.36 6.38
C SER A 309 60.75 5.32 6.98
N ASN A 310 61.39 4.50 6.14
CA ASN A 310 62.47 3.64 6.60
C ASN A 310 63.75 4.47 6.75
N GLY A 311 64.01 4.87 7.99
CA GLY A 311 65.34 5.23 8.46
C GLY A 311 66.25 4.01 8.50
N THR A 312 67.39 4.17 7.83
CA THR A 312 68.73 3.59 8.03
C THR A 312 68.96 2.66 9.23
N ASN A 313 69.68 1.55 8.98
CA ASN A 313 70.86 1.14 9.75
C ASN A 313 71.81 0.23 8.95
N ASP A 314 73.07 0.68 8.88
CA ASP A 314 74.36 -0.02 8.88
C ASP A 314 74.67 -1.18 7.92
N SER A 315 75.69 -0.96 7.07
CA SER A 315 77.05 -1.53 7.26
C SER A 315 77.96 -1.32 6.04
N ALA A 316 79.08 -0.59 6.20
CA ALA A 316 80.38 -0.87 5.54
C ALA A 316 81.44 0.18 5.91
N THR A 317 82.38 -0.26 6.77
CA THR A 317 83.84 0.01 6.88
C THR A 317 84.49 1.36 6.47
N PRO A 318 85.46 1.88 7.26
CA PRO A 318 86.07 3.20 7.08
C PRO A 318 87.42 3.18 6.35
N GLN A 319 87.72 4.19 5.53
CA GLN A 319 89.08 4.65 5.25
C GLN A 319 89.14 6.18 5.04
N ASN A 320 89.65 6.85 6.08
CA ASN A 320 90.72 7.86 6.10
C ASN A 320 90.79 8.95 5.00
N ILE A 321 90.80 10.23 5.42
CA ILE A 321 91.91 11.22 5.28
C ILE A 321 91.43 12.63 5.70
N ASN A 322 92.14 13.20 6.70
CA ASN A 322 92.57 14.59 6.93
C ASN A 322 91.72 15.76 6.35
N THR A 323 91.46 16.89 7.02
CA THR A 323 92.38 17.73 7.83
C THR A 323 91.58 18.88 8.49
N ALA A 324 92.13 19.44 9.57
CA ALA A 324 91.85 20.70 10.31
C ALA A 324 91.05 21.81 9.56
N THR A 325 90.31 22.75 10.19
CA THR A 325 90.67 23.63 11.32
C THR A 325 89.44 24.48 11.74
N ILE A 326 89.33 24.78 13.05
CA ILE A 326 88.52 25.80 13.77
C ILE A 326 89.04 27.24 13.41
N PRO A 327 88.48 28.45 13.78
CA PRO A 327 87.31 28.91 14.58
C PRO A 327 86.39 29.91 13.79
N GLN A 328 85.31 30.54 14.29
CA GLN A 328 84.88 31.00 15.63
C GLN A 328 83.38 30.76 15.83
#